data_AF-A0A1W1GVM4-F1
#
_entry.id   AF-A0A1W1GVM4-F1
#
_cell.length_a   1.000
_cell.length_b   1.000
_cell.length_c   1.000
_cell.angle_alpha   90.00
_cell.angle_beta   90.00
_cell.angle_gamma   90.00
#
_symmetry.space_group_name_H-M   'P 1'
#
loop_
_entity.id
_entity.type
_entity.pdbx_description
1 polymer ?
#
loop_
_entity_poly.entity_id
_entity_poly.type
_entity_poly.pdbx_seq_one_letter_code
_entity_poly.pdbx_strand_id
1 'polypeptide(L)'
;MDPDSLEALQQALQTFGEFQQPYSAPIDPYDPDAGVIDAAVEVAAGCLHDGPPVIILDDDADEALQRYLVLEESWHGLPAGALLLVSGSKATAIPSHESTPQLAHAEAMLTFLGYLSIGFDGNALAAPGMGAQPAGIESDAFMQSFTVSSKGEAVPEATLAAWEGVLPDLLLALWRRDGFARYRDDRLVMVDPHLYAGVVETYLQGNPLQHADTFHAYAVTAFGQILLCGQNTAVQISIDPHGAQVSADSDVPGPADAAERYWKLAFLLDVLDGPYLDVTDEEERPLHAHALDSLGPLAPNEIYSFSPAVVEGGWEAAHLVKRDRLAELKSLAEQAAARQSFRPDAEYR
;
A
#
# COMPACT_ATOMS: atom_id res chain seq x y z
N MET A 1 -16.69 -13.97 25.21
CA MET A 1 -15.95 -15.25 25.06
C MET A 1 -15.80 -15.92 26.40
N ASP A 2 -15.55 -17.23 26.44
CA ASP A 2 -15.26 -17.98 27.66
C ASP A 2 -13.81 -17.74 28.15
N PRO A 3 -13.49 -18.06 29.42
CA PRO A 3 -12.22 -17.73 30.05
C PRO A 3 -11.00 -18.43 29.44
N ASP A 4 -11.17 -19.65 28.91
CA ASP A 4 -10.06 -20.44 28.37
C ASP A 4 -9.59 -19.88 27.02
N SER A 5 -10.55 -19.38 26.21
CA SER A 5 -10.27 -18.62 24.99
C SER A 5 -9.57 -17.27 25.25
N LEU A 6 -9.73 -16.71 26.44
CA LEU A 6 -9.13 -15.43 26.85
C LEU A 6 -7.71 -15.61 27.40
N GLU A 7 -7.44 -16.72 28.09
CA GLU A 7 -6.09 -17.10 28.53
C GLU A 7 -5.21 -17.45 27.32
N ALA A 8 -5.77 -18.08 26.29
CA ALA A 8 -5.08 -18.34 25.03
C ALA A 8 -4.78 -17.06 24.23
N LEU A 9 -5.68 -16.07 24.25
CA LEU A 9 -5.46 -14.73 23.69
C LEU A 9 -4.31 -14.01 24.43
N GLN A 10 -4.27 -14.10 25.77
CA GLN A 10 -3.19 -13.53 26.58
C GLN A 10 -1.85 -14.26 26.41
N GLN A 11 -1.85 -15.58 26.22
CA GLN A 11 -0.64 -16.37 25.95
C GLN A 11 -0.09 -16.12 24.53
N ALA A 12 -0.96 -15.91 23.54
CA ALA A 12 -0.56 -15.49 22.20
C ALA A 12 0.11 -14.11 22.25
N LEU A 13 -0.44 -13.15 23.00
CA LEU A 13 0.12 -11.81 23.19
C LEU A 13 1.48 -11.81 23.92
N GLN A 14 1.81 -12.83 24.72
CA GLN A 14 3.11 -12.93 25.41
C GLN A 14 4.19 -13.70 24.62
N THR A 15 3.82 -14.44 23.57
CA THR A 15 4.72 -15.38 22.87
C THR A 15 5.26 -14.82 21.55
N PHE A 16 4.69 -13.76 20.98
CA PHE A 16 5.20 -13.17 19.75
C PHE A 16 6.24 -12.08 20.02
N GLY A 17 7.50 -12.46 19.79
CA GLY A 17 8.54 -11.53 19.32
C GLY A 17 8.46 -11.41 17.80
N GLU A 18 8.64 -10.18 17.33
CA GLU A 18 8.74 -9.75 15.92
C GLU A 18 7.44 -9.72 15.09
N PHE A 19 6.56 -8.75 15.39
CA PHE A 19 5.88 -7.94 14.36
C PHE A 19 5.81 -6.47 14.83
N GLN A 20 5.73 -5.57 13.85
CA GLN A 20 6.10 -4.15 13.87
C GLN A 20 5.50 -3.32 15.03
N GLN A 21 6.25 -2.30 15.47
CA GLN A 21 5.94 -1.44 16.62
C GLN A 21 4.53 -0.80 16.51
N PRO A 22 3.83 -0.56 17.63
CA PRO A 22 2.59 0.22 17.63
C PRO A 22 2.86 1.60 17.02
N TYR A 23 2.02 2.03 16.08
CA TYR A 23 2.08 3.37 15.49
C TYR A 23 0.92 4.20 16.04
N SER A 24 1.21 5.45 16.40
CA SER A 24 0.22 6.43 16.87
C SER A 24 -0.79 6.75 15.76
N ALA A 25 -2.06 6.96 16.11
CA ALA A 25 -3.07 7.38 15.16
C ALA A 25 -2.72 8.75 14.55
N PRO A 26 -2.59 8.88 13.22
CA PRO A 26 -2.23 10.13 12.52
C PRO A 26 -3.30 11.22 12.53
N ILE A 27 -4.43 10.98 13.18
CA ILE A 27 -5.53 11.92 13.33
C ILE A 27 -5.99 11.88 14.78
N ASP A 28 -6.14 13.04 15.41
CA ASP A 28 -6.81 13.20 16.69
C ASP A 28 -8.30 12.81 16.57
N PRO A 29 -8.74 11.69 17.16
CA PRO A 29 -10.13 11.24 17.07
C PRO A 29 -11.09 12.14 17.86
N TYR A 30 -10.58 13.02 18.72
CA TYR A 30 -11.34 14.02 19.47
C TYR A 30 -11.44 15.37 18.75
N ASP A 31 -10.53 15.66 17.81
CA ASP A 31 -10.56 16.84 16.93
C ASP A 31 -10.00 16.52 15.52
N PRO A 32 -10.75 15.80 14.67
CA PRO A 32 -10.26 15.31 13.38
C PRO A 32 -9.94 16.41 12.36
N ASP A 33 -10.40 17.65 12.60
CA ASP A 33 -10.10 18.82 11.76
C ASP A 33 -8.80 19.54 12.20
N ALA A 34 -8.20 19.17 13.33
CA ALA A 34 -7.00 19.82 13.86
C ALA A 34 -5.72 19.50 13.06
N GLY A 35 -5.69 18.37 12.34
CA GLY A 35 -4.54 17.94 11.54
C GLY A 35 -3.30 17.59 12.38
N VAL A 36 -3.49 17.05 13.58
CA VAL A 36 -2.44 16.65 14.52
C VAL A 36 -2.51 15.13 14.76
N ILE A 37 -1.36 14.47 14.85
CA ILE A 37 -1.19 13.06 15.23
C ILE A 37 -1.50 12.91 16.72
N ASP A 38 -2.38 11.97 17.09
CA ASP A 38 -2.67 11.66 18.49
C ASP A 38 -1.85 10.46 18.96
N ALA A 39 -0.95 10.72 19.92
CA ALA A 39 -0.10 9.72 20.55
C ALA A 39 -0.85 8.86 21.59
N ALA A 40 -2.12 9.13 21.86
CA ALA A 40 -2.93 8.39 22.81
C ALA A 40 -3.61 7.15 22.22
N VAL A 41 -3.63 7.01 20.88
CA VAL A 41 -4.24 5.86 20.21
C VAL A 41 -3.18 5.02 19.49
N GLU A 42 -3.05 3.76 19.89
CA GLU A 42 -2.20 2.77 19.25
C GLU A 42 -3.03 1.82 18.36
N VAL A 43 -2.55 1.56 17.15
CA VAL A 43 -3.19 0.62 16.20
C VAL A 43 -2.31 -0.63 16.03
N ALA A 44 -2.92 -1.81 16.12
CA ALA A 44 -2.22 -3.08 15.90
C ALA A 44 -3.11 -4.10 15.16
N ALA A 45 -2.50 -5.02 14.42
CA ALA A 45 -3.21 -6.18 13.85
C ALA A 45 -3.20 -7.36 14.83
N GLY A 46 -4.28 -8.14 14.85
CA GLY A 46 -4.42 -9.30 15.72
C GLY A 46 -5.27 -10.40 15.09
N CYS A 47 -5.36 -11.53 15.79
CA CYS A 47 -6.23 -12.63 15.42
C CYS A 47 -6.95 -13.15 16.65
N LEU A 48 -8.25 -13.39 16.53
CA LEU A 48 -9.03 -14.03 17.59
C LEU A 48 -8.73 -15.53 17.60
N HIS A 49 -8.59 -16.13 18.77
CA HIS A 49 -8.31 -17.57 18.89
C HIS A 49 -9.46 -18.38 18.28
N ASP A 50 -9.17 -19.19 17.24
CA ASP A 50 -10.18 -19.90 16.43
C ASP A 50 -11.20 -18.96 15.74
N GLY A 51 -10.81 -17.70 15.48
CA GLY A 51 -11.64 -16.65 14.88
C GLY A 51 -10.94 -15.87 13.77
N PRO A 52 -11.59 -14.83 13.22
CA PRO A 52 -11.05 -14.07 12.10
C PRO A 52 -9.93 -13.12 12.53
N PRO A 53 -9.17 -12.59 11.55
CA PRO A 53 -8.31 -11.43 11.76
C PRO A 53 -9.11 -10.24 12.31
N VAL A 54 -8.44 -9.43 13.13
CA VAL A 54 -9.02 -8.22 13.72
C VAL A 54 -8.02 -7.07 13.75
N ILE A 55 -8.54 -5.87 13.60
CA ILE A 55 -7.78 -4.64 13.87
C ILE A 55 -8.03 -4.26 15.33
N ILE A 56 -6.96 -4.04 16.08
CA ILE A 56 -6.96 -3.64 17.48
C ILE A 56 -6.67 -2.14 17.53
N LEU A 57 -7.52 -1.40 18.22
CA LEU A 57 -7.33 0.01 18.52
C LEU A 57 -7.28 0.16 20.03
N ASP A 58 -6.15 0.62 20.57
CA ASP A 58 -5.97 0.90 21.99
C ASP A 58 -5.96 2.41 22.20
N ASP A 59 -6.92 2.92 22.97
CA ASP A 59 -7.08 4.33 23.28
C ASP A 59 -6.78 4.56 24.77
N ASP A 60 -5.69 5.28 25.05
CA ASP A 60 -5.19 5.63 26.38
C ASP A 60 -5.41 7.12 26.72
N ALA A 61 -6.32 7.82 26.02
CA ALA A 61 -6.56 9.25 26.24
C ALA A 61 -7.31 9.56 27.56
N ASP A 62 -7.96 8.57 28.16
CA ASP A 62 -8.72 8.67 29.43
C ASP A 62 -8.01 7.93 30.61
N GLU A 63 -8.52 8.05 31.85
CA GLU A 63 -7.96 7.37 33.03
C GLU A 63 -7.93 5.81 32.95
N ALA A 64 -8.52 5.21 31.91
CA ALA A 64 -8.56 3.77 31.70
C ALA A 64 -8.53 3.38 30.21
N LEU A 65 -7.47 2.67 29.79
CA LEU A 65 -7.27 2.07 28.47
C LEU A 65 -8.56 1.44 27.92
N GLN A 66 -9.06 1.98 26.81
CA GLN A 66 -10.19 1.44 26.05
C GLN A 66 -9.66 0.70 24.84
N ARG A 67 -9.96 -0.61 24.75
CA ARG A 67 -9.57 -1.44 23.60
C ARG A 67 -10.76 -1.72 22.71
N TYR A 68 -10.64 -1.36 21.43
CA TYR A 68 -11.61 -1.68 20.39
C TYR A 68 -11.06 -2.76 19.47
N LEU A 69 -11.95 -3.61 18.96
CA LEU A 69 -11.64 -4.61 17.94
C LEU A 69 -12.58 -4.43 16.76
N VAL A 70 -12.02 -4.48 15.55
CA VAL A 70 -12.76 -4.44 14.29
C VAL A 70 -12.65 -5.81 13.66
N LEU A 71 -13.78 -6.47 13.44
CA LEU A 71 -13.79 -7.76 12.77
C LEU A 71 -13.53 -7.59 11.28
N GLU A 72 -12.51 -8.23 10.73
CA GLU A 72 -12.28 -8.23 9.28
C GLU A 72 -13.25 -9.16 8.55
N GLU A 73 -13.74 -10.22 9.21
CA GLU A 73 -14.72 -11.15 8.66
C GLU A 73 -15.94 -11.34 9.56
N SER A 74 -17.02 -11.89 9.00
CA SER A 74 -18.23 -12.19 9.80
C SER A 74 -17.97 -13.30 10.81
N TRP A 75 -18.29 -13.07 12.08
CA TRP A 75 -18.01 -14.01 13.15
C TRP A 75 -19.10 -14.03 14.22
N HIS A 76 -19.57 -15.23 14.57
CA HIS A 76 -20.65 -15.48 15.54
C HIS A 76 -21.92 -14.62 15.36
N GLY A 77 -22.32 -14.37 14.10
CA GLY A 77 -23.54 -13.61 13.77
C GLY A 77 -23.35 -12.09 13.72
N LEU A 78 -22.12 -11.61 13.91
CA LEU A 78 -21.72 -10.23 13.64
C LEU A 78 -21.15 -10.14 12.20
N PRO A 79 -21.49 -9.09 11.44
CA PRO A 79 -20.94 -8.89 10.10
C PRO A 79 -19.46 -8.47 10.15
N ALA A 80 -18.77 -8.61 9.02
CA ALA A 80 -17.47 -7.94 8.81
C ALA A 80 -17.62 -6.42 8.99
N GLY A 81 -16.60 -5.79 9.54
CA GLY A 81 -16.62 -4.38 9.97
C GLY A 81 -17.36 -4.14 11.30
N ALA A 82 -17.82 -5.19 11.99
CA ALA A 82 -18.43 -5.01 13.30
C ALA A 82 -17.39 -4.59 14.34
N LEU A 83 -17.74 -3.52 15.06
CA LEU A 83 -16.92 -2.93 16.10
C LEU A 83 -17.27 -3.50 17.47
N LEU A 84 -16.26 -3.93 18.21
CA LEU A 84 -16.37 -4.51 19.54
C LEU A 84 -15.58 -3.66 20.54
N LEU A 85 -16.19 -3.28 21.66
CA LEU A 85 -15.48 -2.69 22.79
C LEU A 85 -15.11 -3.79 23.80
N VAL A 86 -13.85 -3.87 24.16
CA VAL A 86 -13.32 -4.79 25.17
C VAL A 86 -13.29 -4.10 26.53
N SER A 87 -13.99 -4.66 27.50
CA SER A 87 -13.96 -4.22 28.90
C SER A 87 -13.68 -5.42 29.80
N GLY A 88 -12.45 -5.50 30.31
CA GLY A 88 -11.99 -6.63 31.11
C GLY A 88 -12.02 -7.93 30.32
N SER A 89 -12.84 -8.90 30.74
CA SER A 89 -12.98 -10.22 30.10
C SER A 89 -14.15 -10.34 29.12
N LYS A 90 -14.79 -9.22 28.75
CA LYS A 90 -15.95 -9.20 27.86
C LYS A 90 -15.73 -8.25 26.69
N ALA A 91 -16.14 -8.68 25.50
CA ALA A 91 -16.27 -7.84 24.32
C ALA A 91 -17.76 -7.63 24.03
N THR A 92 -18.17 -6.38 23.80
CA THR A 92 -19.56 -6.02 23.51
C THR A 92 -19.63 -5.35 22.14
N ALA A 93 -20.51 -5.84 21.27
CA ALA A 93 -20.71 -5.24 19.96
C ALA A 93 -21.40 -3.88 20.09
N ILE A 94 -20.84 -2.86 19.43
CA ILE A 94 -21.44 -1.54 19.31
C ILE A 94 -22.39 -1.59 18.10
N PRO A 95 -23.71 -1.37 18.28
CA PRO A 95 -24.65 -1.43 17.18
C PRO A 95 -24.45 -0.25 16.22
N SER A 96 -24.20 -0.55 14.94
CA SER A 96 -23.94 0.41 13.86
C SER A 96 -25.13 1.31 13.47
N HIS A 97 -26.29 1.16 14.10
CA HIS A 97 -27.52 1.90 13.78
C HIS A 97 -27.94 2.89 14.89
N GLU A 98 -27.20 2.94 15.99
CA GLU A 98 -27.42 3.92 17.06
C GLU A 98 -26.20 4.85 17.16
N SER A 99 -26.40 6.13 16.85
CA SER A 99 -25.37 7.17 16.98
C SER A 99 -25.01 7.37 18.45
N THR A 100 -24.06 6.58 18.93
CA THR A 100 -23.47 6.70 20.26
C THR A 100 -22.14 7.46 20.16
N PRO A 101 -21.74 8.21 21.20
CA PRO A 101 -20.43 8.87 21.22
C PRO A 101 -19.27 7.90 20.99
N GLN A 102 -19.39 6.67 21.47
CA GLN A 102 -18.40 5.60 21.31
C GLN A 102 -18.31 5.09 19.87
N LEU A 103 -19.46 4.98 19.17
CA LEU A 103 -19.48 4.63 17.75
C LEU A 103 -18.87 5.76 16.91
N ALA A 104 -19.23 7.02 17.17
CA ALA A 104 -18.67 8.16 16.47
C ALA A 104 -17.15 8.30 16.68
N HIS A 105 -16.68 8.05 17.91
CA HIS A 105 -15.26 8.05 18.27
C HIS A 105 -14.49 6.96 17.51
N ALA A 106 -15.00 5.73 17.54
CA ALA A 106 -14.37 4.63 16.82
C ALA A 106 -14.50 4.77 15.29
N GLU A 107 -15.60 5.32 14.76
CA GLU A 107 -15.72 5.66 13.32
C GLU A 107 -14.69 6.72 12.91
N ALA A 108 -14.38 7.69 13.77
CA ALA A 108 -13.32 8.67 13.52
C ALA A 108 -11.92 8.00 13.50
N MET A 109 -11.64 7.10 14.44
CA MET A 109 -10.40 6.29 14.45
C MET A 109 -10.30 5.37 13.22
N LEU A 110 -11.43 4.79 12.78
CA LEU A 110 -11.53 3.94 11.59
C LEU A 110 -11.45 4.73 10.28
N THR A 111 -11.82 6.01 10.28
CA THR A 111 -11.66 6.91 9.12
C THR A 111 -10.18 7.02 8.74
N PHE A 112 -9.28 6.95 9.73
CA PHE A 112 -7.85 6.87 9.51
C PHE A 112 -7.39 5.51 8.91
N LEU A 113 -8.06 4.39 9.18
CA LEU A 113 -7.73 3.09 8.56
C LEU A 113 -8.00 3.06 7.04
N GLY A 114 -8.68 4.07 6.48
CA GLY A 114 -8.68 4.33 5.04
C GLY A 114 -7.29 4.68 4.46
N TYR A 115 -6.27 4.81 5.31
CA TYR A 115 -4.87 5.13 4.97
C TYR A 115 -3.87 3.99 5.24
N LEU A 116 -4.32 2.86 5.78
CA LEU A 116 -3.50 1.66 6.01
C LEU A 116 -4.16 0.43 5.38
N SER A 117 -4.04 0.36 4.06
CA SER A 117 -3.89 -0.85 3.23
C SER A 117 -4.18 -2.25 3.83
N ILE A 118 -5.05 -2.98 3.12
CA ILE A 118 -4.88 -4.40 2.69
C ILE A 118 -5.39 -5.49 3.65
N GLY A 119 -6.51 -6.11 3.25
CA GLY A 119 -6.96 -7.41 3.76
C GLY A 119 -8.43 -7.73 3.44
N PHE A 120 -8.65 -8.50 2.37
CA PHE A 120 -9.85 -9.32 2.14
C PHE A 120 -11.21 -8.65 1.86
N ASP A 121 -11.53 -8.58 0.56
CA ASP A 121 -12.79 -9.15 0.07
C ASP A 121 -12.49 -10.25 -0.96
N GLY A 122 -11.56 -11.13 -0.61
CA GLY A 122 -11.24 -12.36 -1.33
C GLY A 122 -12.25 -13.47 -1.04
N ASN A 123 -13.56 -13.20 -1.09
CA ASN A 123 -14.61 -14.23 -1.22
C ASN A 123 -16.04 -13.73 -1.47
N ALA A 124 -16.31 -12.42 -1.55
CA ALA A 124 -17.67 -11.92 -1.72
C ALA A 124 -18.14 -11.76 -3.19
N LEU A 125 -17.67 -12.59 -4.13
CA LEU A 125 -18.36 -12.77 -5.44
C LEU A 125 -18.26 -14.19 -6.01
N ALA A 126 -17.78 -15.17 -5.25
CA ALA A 126 -17.89 -16.59 -5.61
C ALA A 126 -19.24 -17.18 -5.16
N ALA A 127 -20.35 -16.51 -5.49
CA ALA A 127 -21.64 -17.18 -5.54
C ALA A 127 -21.73 -17.90 -6.91
N PRO A 128 -21.82 -19.25 -6.96
CA PRO A 128 -22.01 -19.93 -8.23
C PRO A 128 -23.43 -19.62 -8.72
N GLY A 129 -23.56 -18.64 -9.62
CA GLY A 129 -24.83 -18.38 -10.31
C GLY A 129 -25.24 -16.95 -10.57
N MET A 130 -24.44 -15.92 -10.28
CA MET A 130 -24.73 -14.56 -10.76
C MET A 130 -23.93 -14.29 -12.03
N GLY A 131 -24.62 -14.27 -13.16
CA GLY A 131 -24.03 -14.10 -14.49
C GLY A 131 -23.15 -12.85 -14.57
N ALA A 132 -22.05 -13.00 -15.30
CA ALA A 132 -21.15 -11.93 -15.73
C ALA A 132 -21.92 -10.64 -16.02
N GLN A 133 -21.74 -9.63 -15.15
CA GLN A 133 -21.98 -8.25 -15.57
C GLN A 133 -20.83 -7.88 -16.52
N PRO A 134 -21.10 -7.20 -17.64
CA PRO A 134 -20.10 -6.99 -18.66
C PRO A 134 -19.02 -6.06 -18.12
N ALA A 135 -17.78 -6.54 -18.05
CA ALA A 135 -16.57 -5.81 -17.69
C ALA A 135 -16.36 -4.47 -18.43
N GLY A 136 -17.17 -4.17 -19.47
CA GLY A 136 -17.10 -2.93 -20.23
C GLY A 136 -17.60 -1.68 -19.51
N ILE A 137 -18.59 -1.76 -18.62
CA ILE A 137 -19.22 -0.53 -18.06
C ILE A 137 -18.35 0.13 -16.99
N GLU A 138 -17.77 -0.66 -16.07
CA GLU A 138 -16.84 -0.15 -15.05
C GLU A 138 -15.48 0.25 -15.64
N SER A 139 -15.00 -0.51 -16.63
CA SER A 139 -13.80 -0.18 -17.41
C SER A 139 -13.92 1.19 -18.08
N ASP A 140 -15.06 1.47 -18.73
CA ASP A 140 -15.28 2.75 -19.40
C ASP A 140 -15.39 3.92 -18.42
N ALA A 141 -16.00 3.70 -17.24
CA ALA A 141 -16.11 4.70 -16.20
C ALA A 141 -14.74 5.06 -15.60
N PHE A 142 -13.94 4.06 -15.24
CA PHE A 142 -12.55 4.26 -14.75
C PHE A 142 -11.71 5.01 -15.78
N MET A 143 -11.75 4.57 -17.04
CA MET A 143 -10.98 5.24 -18.08
C MET A 143 -11.41 6.71 -18.23
N GLN A 144 -12.69 7.04 -18.07
CA GLN A 144 -13.13 8.44 -18.14
C GLN A 144 -12.71 9.27 -16.92
N SER A 145 -12.68 8.70 -15.72
CA SER A 145 -12.30 9.41 -14.48
C SER A 145 -10.79 9.53 -14.29
N PHE A 146 -10.02 8.52 -14.69
CA PHE A 146 -8.57 8.49 -14.51
C PHE A 146 -7.88 9.33 -15.59
N THR A 147 -7.80 10.64 -15.37
CA THR A 147 -7.30 11.61 -16.36
C THR A 147 -5.80 11.90 -16.22
N VAL A 148 -5.16 12.12 -17.36
CA VAL A 148 -3.74 12.49 -17.46
C VAL A 148 -3.45 13.89 -16.89
N SER A 149 -2.36 14.02 -16.13
CA SER A 149 -1.80 15.30 -15.69
C SER A 149 -0.91 15.90 -16.78
N SER A 150 0.06 15.12 -17.26
CA SER A 150 0.97 15.48 -18.35
C SER A 150 1.09 14.35 -19.36
N LYS A 151 0.88 14.64 -20.65
CA LYS A 151 0.97 13.63 -21.72
C LYS A 151 2.39 13.09 -21.86
N GLY A 152 2.47 11.79 -22.11
CA GLY A 152 3.73 11.09 -22.34
C GLY A 152 4.11 11.01 -23.81
N GLU A 153 5.27 10.41 -24.06
CA GLU A 153 5.64 9.97 -25.40
C GLU A 153 4.68 8.87 -25.87
N ALA A 154 4.22 8.97 -27.11
CA ALA A 154 3.31 7.98 -27.69
C ALA A 154 3.99 6.62 -27.77
N VAL A 155 3.31 5.58 -27.28
CA VAL A 155 3.84 4.22 -27.30
C VAL A 155 3.65 3.61 -28.70
N PRO A 156 4.71 3.11 -29.36
CA PRO A 156 4.59 2.43 -30.65
C PRO A 156 3.73 1.17 -30.55
N GLU A 157 2.95 0.86 -31.60
CA GLU A 157 2.11 -0.35 -31.61
C GLU A 157 2.92 -1.64 -31.44
N ALA A 158 4.17 -1.66 -31.92
CA ALA A 158 5.08 -2.79 -31.71
C ALA A 158 5.40 -3.02 -30.23
N THR A 159 5.51 -1.95 -29.43
CA THR A 159 5.72 -2.04 -27.97
C THR A 159 4.44 -2.51 -27.28
N LEU A 160 3.27 -2.00 -27.69
CA LEU A 160 1.98 -2.47 -27.16
C LEU A 160 1.81 -3.97 -27.40
N ALA A 161 2.04 -4.43 -28.64
CA ALA A 161 1.93 -5.83 -29.03
C ALA A 161 2.93 -6.75 -28.30
N ALA A 162 4.11 -6.24 -27.94
CA ALA A 162 5.08 -7.01 -27.16
C ALA A 162 4.62 -7.28 -25.71
N TRP A 163 3.72 -6.44 -25.19
CA TRP A 163 3.20 -6.53 -23.83
C TRP A 163 1.76 -7.08 -23.73
N GLU A 164 1.13 -7.38 -24.87
CA GLU A 164 -0.19 -8.02 -24.93
C GLU A 164 -0.17 -9.40 -24.24
N GLY A 165 -1.10 -9.63 -23.31
CA GLY A 165 -1.17 -10.84 -22.50
C GLY A 165 -0.07 -10.97 -21.43
N VAL A 166 0.89 -10.04 -21.37
CA VAL A 166 1.92 -9.98 -20.33
C VAL A 166 1.53 -8.96 -19.26
N LEU A 167 1.19 -7.73 -19.64
CA LEU A 167 0.65 -6.71 -18.74
C LEU A 167 -0.88 -6.83 -18.62
N PRO A 168 -1.49 -6.28 -17.57
CA PRO A 168 -2.94 -6.11 -17.53
C PRO A 168 -3.41 -5.22 -18.70
N ASP A 169 -4.51 -5.58 -19.34
CA ASP A 169 -5.05 -4.87 -20.50
C ASP A 169 -5.32 -3.38 -20.23
N LEU A 170 -5.61 -3.03 -18.97
CA LEU A 170 -5.78 -1.65 -18.52
C LEU A 170 -4.54 -0.78 -18.78
N LEU A 171 -3.34 -1.29 -18.51
CA LEU A 171 -2.10 -0.54 -18.76
C LEU A 171 -1.93 -0.27 -20.25
N LEU A 172 -2.19 -1.27 -21.08
CA LEU A 172 -2.11 -1.13 -22.54
C LEU A 172 -3.14 -0.12 -23.07
N ALA A 173 -4.33 -0.10 -22.48
CA ALA A 173 -5.36 0.88 -22.81
C ALA A 173 -4.94 2.32 -22.43
N LEU A 174 -4.37 2.51 -21.23
CA LEU A 174 -3.83 3.80 -20.78
C LEU A 174 -2.66 4.27 -21.66
N TRP A 175 -1.71 3.38 -21.96
CA TRP A 175 -0.56 3.69 -22.82
C TRP A 175 -0.97 4.07 -24.24
N ARG A 176 -1.95 3.36 -24.82
CA ARG A 176 -2.48 3.68 -26.14
C ARG A 176 -3.18 5.04 -26.15
N ARG A 177 -3.82 5.44 -25.04
CA ARG A 177 -4.53 6.71 -24.91
C ARG A 177 -3.60 7.90 -24.66
N ASP A 178 -2.67 7.76 -23.71
CA ASP A 178 -1.94 8.89 -23.14
C ASP A 178 -0.41 8.84 -23.38
N GLY A 179 0.12 7.69 -23.82
CA GLY A 179 1.56 7.44 -23.88
C GLY A 179 2.12 7.01 -22.52
N PHE A 180 3.44 7.10 -22.35
CA PHE A 180 4.11 6.99 -21.04
C PHE A 180 3.88 8.26 -20.20
N ALA A 181 2.61 8.47 -19.85
CA ALA A 181 2.11 9.70 -19.30
C ALA A 181 2.26 9.79 -17.78
N ARG A 182 2.02 10.99 -17.26
CA ARG A 182 1.94 11.26 -15.84
C ARG A 182 0.49 11.47 -15.38
N TYR A 183 0.18 11.01 -14.19
CA TYR A 183 -1.11 11.09 -13.53
C TYR A 183 -0.93 11.64 -12.11
N ARG A 184 -2.06 11.94 -11.43
CA ARG A 184 -2.10 12.34 -10.02
C ARG A 184 -1.19 13.54 -9.71
N ASP A 185 -1.41 14.64 -10.42
CA ASP A 185 -0.62 15.88 -10.32
C ASP A 185 0.88 15.64 -10.55
N ASP A 186 1.18 14.86 -11.58
CA ASP A 186 2.52 14.43 -11.97
C ASP A 186 3.27 13.56 -10.96
N ARG A 187 2.58 13.05 -9.92
CA ARG A 187 3.16 12.18 -8.89
C ARG A 187 3.33 10.72 -9.31
N LEU A 188 2.69 10.28 -10.39
CA LEU A 188 2.81 8.92 -10.90
C LEU A 188 3.10 8.95 -12.40
N VAL A 189 4.17 8.31 -12.84
CA VAL A 189 4.56 8.24 -14.26
C VAL A 189 4.59 6.81 -14.76
N MET A 190 3.92 6.56 -15.89
CA MET A 190 3.96 5.25 -16.56
C MET A 190 5.31 5.06 -17.26
N VAL A 191 5.83 3.84 -17.25
CA VAL A 191 7.17 3.52 -17.79
C VAL A 191 7.17 2.28 -18.66
N ASP A 192 8.14 2.18 -19.57
CA ASP A 192 8.41 0.94 -20.34
C ASP A 192 9.14 -0.07 -19.44
N PRO A 193 8.53 -1.22 -19.10
CA PRO A 193 9.15 -2.19 -18.21
C PRO A 193 10.49 -2.73 -18.73
N HIS A 194 10.73 -2.71 -20.05
CA HIS A 194 12.03 -3.15 -20.62
C HIS A 194 13.22 -2.35 -20.06
N LEU A 195 13.03 -1.05 -19.81
CA LEU A 195 14.10 -0.18 -19.33
C LEU A 195 14.46 -0.47 -17.86
N TYR A 196 13.50 -1.03 -17.11
CA TYR A 196 13.56 -1.24 -15.67
C TYR A 196 13.80 -2.70 -15.29
N ALA A 197 13.75 -3.65 -16.23
CA ALA A 197 13.90 -5.08 -15.97
C ALA A 197 15.14 -5.42 -15.12
N GLY A 198 16.31 -4.84 -15.42
CA GLY A 198 17.52 -5.07 -14.62
C GLY A 198 17.48 -4.46 -13.22
N VAL A 199 16.78 -3.34 -13.03
CA VAL A 199 16.54 -2.74 -11.70
C VAL A 199 15.64 -3.66 -10.88
N VAL A 200 14.53 -4.11 -11.46
CA VAL A 200 13.59 -5.05 -10.84
C VAL A 200 14.26 -6.36 -10.46
N GLU A 201 15.02 -6.95 -11.38
CA GLU A 201 15.75 -8.21 -11.14
C GLU A 201 16.71 -8.08 -9.96
N THR A 202 17.40 -6.95 -9.86
CA THR A 202 18.34 -6.68 -8.77
C THR A 202 17.66 -6.68 -7.39
N TYR A 203 16.50 -6.03 -7.26
CA TYR A 203 15.77 -5.98 -5.98
C TYR A 203 15.06 -7.29 -5.64
N LEU A 204 14.61 -8.04 -6.66
CA LEU A 204 13.96 -9.33 -6.46
C LEU A 204 14.96 -10.46 -6.21
N GLN A 205 16.24 -10.30 -6.53
CA GLN A 205 17.23 -11.34 -6.32
C GLN A 205 17.32 -11.73 -4.84
N GLY A 206 17.02 -13.00 -4.54
CA GLY A 206 17.00 -13.53 -3.17
C GLY A 206 15.78 -13.13 -2.34
N ASN A 207 14.84 -12.37 -2.91
CA ASN A 207 13.56 -12.06 -2.28
C ASN A 207 12.61 -13.26 -2.40
N PRO A 208 11.75 -13.56 -1.38
CA PRO A 208 10.75 -14.62 -1.47
C PRO A 208 9.84 -14.54 -2.70
N LEU A 209 9.58 -13.33 -3.20
CA LEU A 209 8.74 -13.07 -4.37
C LEU A 209 9.44 -13.38 -5.69
N GLN A 210 10.77 -13.55 -5.73
CA GLN A 210 11.53 -13.78 -6.97
C GLN A 210 10.93 -14.87 -7.87
N HIS A 211 10.41 -15.92 -7.25
CA HIS A 211 9.87 -17.10 -7.94
C HIS A 211 8.34 -17.20 -7.84
N ALA A 212 7.68 -16.20 -7.23
CA ALA A 212 6.23 -16.19 -7.08
C ALA A 212 5.51 -15.80 -8.38
N ASP A 213 6.10 -14.89 -9.16
CA ASP A 213 5.62 -14.48 -10.48
C ASP A 213 6.77 -13.88 -11.31
N THR A 214 6.51 -13.54 -12.57
CA THR A 214 7.33 -12.62 -13.34
C THR A 214 6.79 -11.20 -13.18
N PHE A 215 7.57 -10.32 -12.57
CA PHE A 215 7.17 -8.96 -12.23
C PHE A 215 7.67 -7.93 -13.24
N HIS A 216 6.80 -7.00 -13.61
CA HIS A 216 7.09 -5.96 -14.58
C HIS A 216 6.77 -4.58 -14.00
N ALA A 217 7.76 -3.69 -13.98
CA ALA A 217 7.60 -2.31 -13.56
C ALA A 217 6.74 -1.53 -14.57
N TYR A 218 5.61 -1.01 -14.14
CA TYR A 218 4.69 -0.28 -15.02
C TYR A 218 4.60 1.21 -14.69
N ALA A 219 4.91 1.61 -13.46
CA ALA A 219 4.92 3.00 -13.05
C ALA A 219 6.03 3.29 -12.04
N VAL A 220 6.38 4.56 -11.94
CA VAL A 220 7.30 5.10 -10.93
C VAL A 220 6.64 6.33 -10.32
N THR A 221 6.78 6.54 -9.02
CA THR A 221 6.28 7.74 -8.35
C THR A 221 7.20 8.96 -8.59
N ALA A 222 6.80 10.15 -8.15
CA ALA A 222 7.65 11.33 -8.16
C ALA A 222 8.91 11.18 -7.29
N PHE A 223 8.91 10.25 -6.32
CA PHE A 223 10.03 10.00 -5.40
C PHE A 223 10.80 8.72 -5.71
N GLY A 224 10.50 8.06 -6.83
CA GLY A 224 11.26 6.92 -7.30
C GLY A 224 10.79 5.55 -6.80
N GLN A 225 9.74 5.44 -6.00
CA GLN A 225 9.12 4.13 -5.74
C GLN A 225 8.65 3.52 -7.07
N ILE A 226 8.94 2.24 -7.27
CA ILE A 226 8.63 1.52 -8.50
C ILE A 226 7.42 0.63 -8.22
N LEU A 227 6.38 0.74 -9.05
CA LEU A 227 5.20 -0.12 -8.97
C LEU A 227 5.29 -1.22 -10.03
N LEU A 228 5.01 -2.45 -9.61
CA LEU A 228 5.16 -3.64 -10.42
C LEU A 228 3.88 -4.48 -10.39
N CYS A 229 3.58 -5.08 -11.53
CA CYS A 229 2.48 -6.02 -11.65
C CYS A 229 3.01 -7.43 -11.96
N GLY A 230 2.30 -8.44 -11.45
CA GLY A 230 2.51 -9.83 -11.84
C GLY A 230 2.02 -10.12 -13.26
N GLN A 231 2.74 -11.00 -13.96
CA GLN A 231 2.33 -11.49 -15.27
C GLN A 231 1.17 -12.48 -15.18
N ASN A 232 1.21 -13.40 -14.21
CA ASN A 232 0.27 -14.52 -14.11
C ASN A 232 -0.73 -14.35 -12.95
N THR A 233 -0.40 -13.49 -12.01
CA THR A 233 -1.22 -13.21 -10.83
C THR A 233 -1.71 -11.76 -10.89
N ALA A 234 -2.69 -11.44 -10.06
CA ALA A 234 -3.19 -10.07 -9.90
C ALA A 234 -2.48 -9.32 -8.75
N VAL A 235 -1.34 -9.85 -8.28
CA VAL A 235 -0.54 -9.21 -7.24
C VAL A 235 0.06 -7.91 -7.77
N GLN A 236 0.12 -6.92 -6.89
CA GLN A 236 0.84 -5.68 -7.09
C GLN A 236 1.90 -5.61 -6.01
N ILE A 237 3.13 -5.28 -6.41
CA ILE A 237 4.25 -5.12 -5.49
C ILE A 237 4.91 -3.79 -5.77
N SER A 238 5.57 -3.24 -4.75
CA SER A 238 6.32 -2.00 -4.86
C SER A 238 7.76 -2.22 -4.42
N ILE A 239 8.66 -1.46 -5.03
CA ILE A 239 10.04 -1.34 -4.58
C ILE A 239 10.21 0.07 -4.05
N ASP A 240 10.78 0.21 -2.86
CA ASP A 240 11.39 1.44 -2.39
C ASP A 240 12.91 1.35 -2.63
N PRO A 241 13.43 2.02 -3.68
CA PRO A 241 14.84 1.95 -4.02
C PRO A 241 15.73 2.64 -3.00
N HIS A 242 15.21 3.64 -2.29
CA HIS A 242 15.94 4.42 -1.29
C HIS A 242 16.11 3.65 0.02
N GLY A 243 15.06 2.97 0.49
CA GLY A 243 15.11 2.04 1.61
C GLY A 243 15.66 0.65 1.26
N ALA A 244 15.81 0.36 -0.04
CA ALA A 244 16.15 -0.95 -0.58
C ALA A 244 15.19 -2.07 -0.13
N GLN A 245 13.89 -1.76 -0.09
CA GLN A 245 12.84 -2.67 0.34
C GLN A 245 11.92 -3.05 -0.82
N VAL A 246 11.35 -4.25 -0.73
CA VAL A 246 10.31 -4.76 -1.63
C VAL A 246 9.11 -5.10 -0.77
N SER A 247 7.95 -4.54 -1.11
CA SER A 247 6.69 -4.71 -0.40
C SER A 247 5.66 -5.34 -1.33
N ALA A 248 4.80 -6.20 -0.81
CA ALA A 248 3.74 -6.83 -1.56
C ALA A 248 2.42 -6.72 -0.81
N ASP A 249 1.34 -6.49 -1.56
CA ASP A 249 0.02 -6.28 -0.98
C ASP A 249 -0.73 -7.58 -0.63
N SER A 250 -0.09 -8.74 -0.73
CA SER A 250 -0.74 -9.99 -0.37
C SER A 250 0.26 -11.11 -0.16
N ASP A 251 -0.10 -12.08 0.67
CA ASP A 251 0.56 -13.37 0.75
C ASP A 251 0.60 -14.09 -0.62
N VAL A 252 1.40 -15.16 -0.67
CA VAL A 252 1.78 -15.92 -1.87
C VAL A 252 0.65 -15.96 -2.92
N PRO A 253 0.83 -15.29 -4.08
CA PRO A 253 -0.28 -15.01 -4.96
C PRO A 253 -0.71 -16.22 -5.77
N GLY A 254 -2.04 -16.43 -5.86
CA GLY A 254 -2.65 -17.39 -6.76
C GLY A 254 -2.76 -16.86 -8.19
N PRO A 255 -2.90 -17.75 -9.20
CA PRO A 255 -3.10 -17.34 -10.58
C PRO A 255 -4.42 -16.58 -10.75
N ALA A 256 -4.40 -15.54 -11.57
CA ALA A 256 -5.53 -14.66 -11.83
C ALA A 256 -5.81 -14.55 -13.33
N ASP A 257 -7.07 -14.41 -13.70
CA ASP A 257 -7.44 -14.17 -15.10
C ASP A 257 -7.29 -12.69 -15.50
N ALA A 258 -7.49 -12.40 -16.79
CA ALA A 258 -7.34 -11.04 -17.32
C ALA A 258 -8.33 -10.03 -16.69
N ALA A 259 -9.54 -10.47 -16.34
CA ALA A 259 -10.55 -9.59 -15.74
C ALA A 259 -10.19 -9.25 -14.29
N GLU A 260 -9.74 -10.23 -13.51
CA GLU A 260 -9.25 -10.01 -12.15
C GLU A 260 -8.02 -9.09 -12.14
N ARG A 261 -7.04 -9.33 -13.04
CA ARG A 261 -5.85 -8.48 -13.17
C ARG A 261 -6.20 -7.05 -13.57
N TYR A 262 -7.16 -6.87 -14.47
CA TYR A 262 -7.68 -5.55 -14.85
C TYR A 262 -8.30 -4.85 -13.64
N TRP A 263 -9.24 -5.51 -12.96
CA TRP A 263 -10.02 -4.91 -11.88
C TRP A 263 -9.16 -4.55 -10.66
N LYS A 264 -8.26 -5.45 -10.23
CA LYS A 264 -7.35 -5.15 -9.10
C LYS A 264 -6.42 -3.98 -9.42
N LEU A 265 -5.92 -3.89 -10.65
CA LEU A 265 -5.11 -2.75 -11.05
C LEU A 265 -5.93 -1.46 -11.14
N ALA A 266 -7.15 -1.50 -11.68
CA ALA A 266 -8.04 -0.35 -11.74
C ALA A 266 -8.33 0.19 -10.33
N PHE A 267 -8.66 -0.71 -9.41
CA PHE A 267 -8.87 -0.39 -8.01
C PHE A 267 -7.63 0.26 -7.38
N LEU A 268 -6.45 -0.37 -7.53
CA LEU A 268 -5.19 0.19 -7.02
C LEU A 268 -4.93 1.60 -7.57
N LEU A 269 -5.06 1.80 -8.89
CA LEU A 269 -4.85 3.11 -9.50
C LEU A 269 -5.88 4.15 -9.06
N ASP A 270 -7.10 3.74 -8.72
CA ASP A 270 -8.16 4.63 -8.23
C ASP A 270 -7.89 5.10 -6.80
N VAL A 271 -7.38 4.23 -5.93
CA VAL A 271 -7.04 4.56 -4.54
C VAL A 271 -5.65 5.18 -4.37
N LEU A 272 -4.72 4.95 -5.31
CA LEU A 272 -3.40 5.59 -5.32
C LEU A 272 -3.54 7.09 -5.62
N ASP A 273 -3.57 7.89 -4.57
CA ASP A 273 -3.68 9.34 -4.61
C ASP A 273 -2.57 10.04 -3.81
N GLY A 274 -2.77 11.33 -3.51
CA GLY A 274 -1.74 12.27 -3.08
C GLY A 274 -0.76 11.70 -2.05
N PRO A 275 -1.23 11.22 -0.89
CA PRO A 275 -0.33 10.75 0.17
C PRO A 275 0.34 9.41 -0.08
N TYR A 276 -0.33 8.47 -0.75
CA TYR A 276 0.30 7.20 -1.14
C TYR A 276 1.38 7.38 -2.22
N LEU A 277 1.39 8.55 -2.87
CA LEU A 277 2.37 8.95 -3.88
C LEU A 277 3.33 10.03 -3.36
N ASP A 278 3.29 10.31 -2.06
CA ASP A 278 4.21 11.21 -1.38
C ASP A 278 5.19 10.43 -0.50
N VAL A 279 6.26 11.10 -0.09
CA VAL A 279 7.14 10.65 0.98
C VAL A 279 7.07 11.66 2.10
N THR A 280 7.24 11.20 3.33
CA THR A 280 7.23 12.04 4.51
C THR A 280 8.62 12.17 5.11
N ASP A 281 8.88 13.30 5.76
CA ASP A 281 10.05 13.45 6.64
C ASP A 281 9.86 12.75 8.00
N GLU A 282 10.86 12.89 8.89
CA GLU A 282 10.82 12.32 10.24
C GLU A 282 9.65 12.85 11.09
N GLU A 283 9.11 14.02 10.77
CA GLU A 283 7.92 14.58 11.42
C GLU A 283 6.62 14.26 10.67
N GLU A 284 6.64 13.26 9.79
CA GLU A 284 5.51 12.77 8.99
C GLU A 284 4.93 13.82 8.02
N ARG A 285 5.70 14.86 7.68
CA ARG A 285 5.22 15.91 6.78
C ARG A 285 5.44 15.53 5.32
N PRO A 286 4.42 15.65 4.45
CA PRO A 286 4.54 15.30 3.04
C PRO A 286 5.50 16.24 2.31
N LEU A 287 6.36 15.67 1.47
CA LEU A 287 7.46 16.39 0.85
C LEU A 287 7.19 16.85 -0.58
N HIS A 288 6.14 16.36 -1.26
CA HIS A 288 5.89 16.73 -2.65
C HIS A 288 5.65 18.23 -2.83
N ALA A 289 4.81 18.83 -1.98
CA ALA A 289 4.53 20.26 -2.04
C ALA A 289 5.81 21.08 -1.82
N HIS A 290 6.62 20.70 -0.82
CA HIS A 290 7.90 21.33 -0.57
C HIS A 290 8.89 21.16 -1.73
N ALA A 291 8.97 19.97 -2.33
CA ALA A 291 9.82 19.68 -3.48
C ALA A 291 9.41 20.53 -4.69
N LEU A 292 8.10 20.64 -4.94
CA LEU A 292 7.56 21.47 -6.02
C LEU A 292 7.87 22.95 -5.81
N ASP A 293 7.72 23.47 -4.59
CA ASP A 293 7.99 24.87 -4.27
C ASP A 293 9.48 25.23 -4.34
N SER A 294 10.34 24.33 -3.86
CA SER A 294 11.79 24.58 -3.76
C SER A 294 12.58 24.25 -5.03
N LEU A 295 12.21 23.17 -5.74
CA LEU A 295 12.92 22.68 -6.92
C LEU A 295 12.15 22.94 -8.22
N GLY A 296 10.85 23.23 -8.16
CA GLY A 296 9.96 23.36 -9.31
C GLY A 296 9.47 22.00 -9.85
N PRO A 297 8.61 21.98 -10.88
CA PRO A 297 8.02 20.74 -11.43
C PRO A 297 9.06 19.82 -12.09
N LEU A 298 8.82 18.50 -12.06
CA LEU A 298 9.69 17.49 -12.68
C LEU A 298 9.64 17.56 -14.21
N ALA A 299 10.81 17.43 -14.86
CA ALA A 299 10.86 17.13 -16.28
C ALA A 299 10.39 15.68 -16.58
N PRO A 300 10.13 15.32 -17.85
CA PRO A 300 9.56 14.01 -18.20
C PRO A 300 10.33 12.80 -17.66
N ASN A 301 11.66 12.89 -17.62
CA ASN A 301 12.58 11.85 -17.15
C ASN A 301 13.10 12.08 -15.72
N GLU A 302 12.55 13.04 -14.97
CA GLU A 302 13.03 13.34 -13.62
C GLU A 302 12.17 12.74 -12.51
N ILE A 303 12.81 12.50 -11.37
CA ILE A 303 12.20 12.27 -10.05
C ILE A 303 12.83 13.22 -9.03
N TYR A 304 12.12 13.45 -7.93
CA TYR A 304 12.72 13.94 -6.70
C TYR A 304 13.45 12.78 -6.02
N SER A 305 14.69 13.04 -5.64
CA SER A 305 15.55 12.15 -4.86
C SER A 305 16.17 13.00 -3.75
N PHE A 306 17.12 12.46 -2.99
CA PHE A 306 17.84 13.20 -1.97
C PHE A 306 19.36 13.00 -2.08
N SER A 307 20.13 13.99 -1.61
CA SER A 307 21.59 13.97 -1.63
C SER A 307 22.14 14.48 -0.30
N PRO A 308 23.01 13.71 0.39
CA PRO A 308 23.62 12.43 -0.02
C PRO A 308 22.62 11.27 -0.07
N ALA A 309 22.85 10.28 -0.94
CA ALA A 309 21.92 9.15 -1.19
C ALA A 309 21.66 8.22 0.02
N VAL A 310 22.34 8.49 1.15
CA VAL A 310 22.08 7.87 2.45
C VAL A 310 22.07 9.01 3.45
N VAL A 311 20.90 9.29 4.00
CA VAL A 311 20.75 10.18 5.15
C VAL A 311 20.38 9.29 6.33
N GLU A 312 21.15 9.40 7.40
CA GLU A 312 20.85 8.77 8.69
C GLU A 312 19.62 9.52 9.25
N GLY A 313 18.41 9.04 8.96
CA GLY A 313 17.15 9.73 9.29
C GLY A 313 16.05 9.65 8.22
N GLY A 314 16.36 9.18 7.01
CA GLY A 314 15.36 9.03 5.95
C GLY A 314 15.20 10.29 5.10
N TRP A 315 13.96 10.62 4.70
CA TRP A 315 13.72 11.74 3.80
C TRP A 315 13.78 13.07 4.53
N GLU A 316 14.52 14.04 3.97
CA GLU A 316 14.59 15.39 4.51
C GLU A 316 14.41 16.43 3.42
N ALA A 317 13.55 17.42 3.69
CA ALA A 317 13.27 18.54 2.82
C ALA A 317 14.54 19.29 2.36
N ALA A 318 15.54 19.40 3.25
CA ALA A 318 16.79 20.10 2.98
C ALA A 318 17.71 19.39 1.98
N HIS A 319 17.53 18.08 1.80
CA HIS A 319 18.38 17.25 0.94
C HIS A 319 17.75 16.92 -0.40
N LEU A 320 16.52 17.37 -0.66
CA LEU A 320 15.81 17.11 -1.91
C LEU A 320 16.57 17.66 -3.12
N VAL A 321 16.64 16.84 -4.17
CA VAL A 321 17.24 17.18 -5.46
C VAL A 321 16.44 16.55 -6.58
N LYS A 322 16.54 17.12 -7.79
CA LYS A 322 16.04 16.45 -9.00
C LYS A 322 17.12 15.57 -9.59
N ARG A 323 16.73 14.37 -10.05
CA ARG A 323 17.62 13.41 -10.71
C ARG A 323 16.96 12.83 -11.93
N ASP A 324 17.78 12.41 -12.89
CA ASP A 324 17.30 11.54 -13.97
C ASP A 324 16.82 10.22 -13.35
N ARG A 325 15.54 9.89 -13.60
CA ARG A 325 14.82 8.77 -13.02
C ARG A 325 15.52 7.45 -13.26
N LEU A 326 15.88 7.14 -14.51
CA LEU A 326 16.42 5.83 -14.82
C LEU A 326 17.87 5.68 -14.33
N ALA A 327 18.68 6.72 -14.46
CA ALA A 327 20.05 6.72 -13.98
C ALA A 327 20.12 6.60 -12.46
N GLU A 328 19.27 7.33 -11.73
CA GLU A 328 19.21 7.29 -10.27
C GLU A 328 18.79 5.90 -9.77
N LEU A 329 17.71 5.35 -10.33
CA LEU A 329 17.19 4.05 -9.92
C LEU A 329 18.16 2.89 -10.20
N LYS A 330 18.93 2.97 -11.29
CA LYS A 330 20.04 2.03 -11.55
C LYS A 330 21.16 2.16 -10.53
N SER A 331 21.56 3.40 -10.20
CA SER A 331 22.58 3.66 -9.18
C SER A 331 22.16 3.13 -7.80
N LEU A 332 20.90 3.33 -7.41
CA LEU A 332 20.37 2.81 -6.14
C LEU A 332 20.32 1.28 -6.12
N ALA A 333 19.93 0.64 -7.22
CA ALA A 333 19.96 -0.82 -7.35
C ALA A 333 21.39 -1.38 -7.22
N GLU A 334 22.38 -0.77 -7.87
CA GLU A 334 23.79 -1.17 -7.76
C GLU A 334 24.29 -1.05 -6.31
N GLN A 335 23.90 0.02 -5.60
CA GLN A 335 24.23 0.20 -4.18
C GLN A 335 23.56 -0.85 -3.29
N ALA A 336 22.29 -1.17 -3.55
CA ALA A 336 21.55 -2.19 -2.82
C ALA A 336 22.18 -3.58 -3.00
N ALA A 337 22.52 -3.95 -4.24
CA ALA A 337 23.22 -5.20 -4.55
C ALA A 337 24.58 -5.29 -3.85
N ALA A 338 25.34 -4.19 -3.84
CA ALA A 338 26.61 -4.12 -3.13
C ALA A 338 26.41 -4.39 -1.64
N ARG A 339 25.44 -3.74 -0.98
CA ARG A 339 25.12 -3.96 0.44
C ARG A 339 24.76 -5.41 0.76
N GLN A 340 23.99 -6.07 -0.12
CA GLN A 340 23.64 -7.49 0.02
C GLN A 340 24.88 -8.40 -0.11
N SER A 341 25.78 -8.10 -1.06
CA SER A 341 27.01 -8.88 -1.27
C SER A 341 28.03 -8.77 -0.12
N PHE A 342 28.01 -7.67 0.64
CA PHE A 342 28.84 -7.47 1.85
C PHE A 342 28.24 -8.08 3.13
N ARG A 343 27.08 -8.74 3.04
CA ARG A 343 26.42 -9.45 4.14
C ARG A 343 26.64 -11.00 4.14
N PRO A 344 27.81 -11.59 3.84
CA PRO A 344 27.98 -13.02 3.98
C PRO A 344 28.27 -13.41 5.44
N ASP A 345 27.53 -14.40 5.95
CA ASP A 345 27.85 -15.22 7.14
C ASP A 345 27.99 -14.54 8.51
N ALA A 346 27.01 -13.75 8.92
CA ALA A 346 26.86 -13.38 10.34
C ALA A 346 25.41 -13.56 10.79
N GLU A 347 24.97 -14.82 10.91
CA GLU A 347 24.01 -15.32 11.92
C GLU A 347 23.56 -16.76 11.58
N TYR A 348 24.47 -17.71 11.84
CA TYR A 348 24.12 -19.06 12.27
C TYR A 348 25.20 -19.50 13.26
N ARG A 349 25.04 -19.11 14.52
CA ARG A 349 25.66 -19.78 15.68
C ARG A 349 24.79 -19.69 16.91
#